data_AF-A0A0B6XWB2-F1
#
_entry.id   AF-A0A0B6XWB2-F1
#
_cell.length_a   1.000
_cell.length_b   1.000
_cell.length_c   1.000
_cell.angle_alpha   90.00
_cell.angle_beta   90.00
_cell.angle_gamma   90.00
#
_symmetry.space_group_name_H-M   'P 1'
#
loop_
_entity.id
_entity.type
_entity.pdbx_description
1 polymer ?
#
loop_
_entity_poly.entity_id
_entity_poly.type
_entity_poly.pdbx_seq_one_letter_code
_entity_poly.pdbx_strand_id
1 'polypeptide(L)'
;GTIIGSNPGVGYQPWLKDRPDSTLIKFNPKDSESYKSYIDTFDSYLEKYSNFTGTRVCGDDDSNDGLFGKENTTQSSCRFGLDLFEKNNCSKENDYGFKDGKPCVILSLNRLIGWTPENYPENAVPAEVQSRYKKNHIPFLCTGTSLRDKENLGEVKYIPESGIDGKFFPYAFIDNYHQPIAMVKFEN
;
A
#
# COMPACT_ATOMS: atom_id res chain seq x y z
N GLY A 1 3.99 24.93 17.50
CA GLY A 1 2.74 24.19 17.73
C GLY A 1 2.71 23.04 16.76
N THR A 2 2.71 21.80 17.25
CA THR A 2 2.66 20.61 16.41
C THR A 2 1.23 20.46 15.91
N ILE A 3 1.02 20.63 14.61
CA ILE A 3 -0.29 20.48 14.01
C ILE A 3 -0.64 18.99 14.06
N ILE A 4 -1.73 18.67 14.74
CA ILE A 4 -2.36 17.34 14.68
C ILE A 4 -2.81 17.15 13.23
N GLY A 5 -2.26 16.15 12.52
CA GLY A 5 -2.69 15.80 11.15
C GLY A 5 -1.71 16.10 10.02
N SER A 6 -0.43 16.40 10.27
CA SER A 6 0.56 16.66 9.20
C SER A 6 1.09 15.39 8.50
N ASN A 7 1.10 14.25 9.20
CA ASN A 7 1.69 13.00 8.70
C ASN A 7 0.61 11.91 8.59
N PRO A 8 0.47 11.26 7.43
CA PRO A 8 -0.51 10.20 7.26
C PRO A 8 -0.11 8.98 8.09
N GLY A 9 -1.07 8.39 8.79
CA GLY A 9 -0.87 7.07 9.41
C GLY A 9 -0.75 5.97 8.36
N VAL A 10 -0.10 4.87 8.71
CA VAL A 10 -0.04 3.67 7.86
C VAL A 10 -1.11 2.69 8.30
N GLY A 11 -1.98 2.31 7.36
CA GLY A 11 -2.93 1.21 7.51
C GLY A 11 -2.43 -0.03 6.78
N TYR A 12 -2.87 -1.21 7.22
CA TYR A 12 -2.58 -2.47 6.55
C TYR A 12 -3.85 -3.27 6.24
N GLN A 13 -3.75 -4.18 5.27
CA GLN A 13 -4.73 -5.23 5.03
C GLN A 13 -4.01 -6.56 4.85
N PRO A 14 -4.60 -7.68 5.32
CA PRO A 14 -5.99 -7.83 5.73
C PRO A 14 -6.20 -7.56 7.23
N TRP A 15 -7.06 -6.60 7.58
CA TRP A 15 -7.53 -6.39 8.94
C TRP A 15 -8.94 -6.92 9.12
N LEU A 16 -9.10 -7.88 10.04
CA LEU A 16 -10.35 -8.61 10.23
C LEU A 16 -11.30 -7.87 11.18
N LYS A 17 -12.46 -7.45 10.66
CA LYS A 17 -13.45 -6.67 11.41
C LYS A 17 -14.12 -7.46 12.56
N ASP A 18 -14.17 -8.78 12.46
CA ASP A 18 -14.69 -9.68 13.51
C ASP A 18 -13.72 -9.85 14.68
N ARG A 19 -12.47 -9.39 14.53
CA ARG A 19 -11.43 -9.43 15.57
C ARG A 19 -10.73 -8.07 15.69
N PRO A 20 -11.47 -7.00 16.02
CA PRO A 20 -10.96 -5.63 15.91
C PRO A 20 -9.76 -5.35 16.84
N ASP A 21 -9.67 -6.06 17.96
CA ASP A 21 -8.60 -5.89 18.95
C ASP A 21 -7.30 -6.65 18.59
N SER A 22 -7.31 -7.45 17.52
CA SER A 22 -6.17 -8.26 17.11
C SER A 22 -5.56 -7.73 15.82
N THR A 23 -4.24 -7.58 15.81
CA THR A 23 -3.45 -7.32 14.58
C THR A 23 -2.74 -8.57 14.06
N LEU A 24 -3.02 -9.73 14.66
CA LEU A 24 -2.37 -10.98 14.34
C LEU A 24 -2.97 -11.62 13.09
N ILE A 25 -2.14 -11.82 12.06
CA ILE A 25 -2.44 -12.70 10.93
C ILE A 25 -1.91 -14.09 11.28
N LYS A 26 -2.83 -15.02 11.54
CA LYS A 26 -2.51 -16.42 11.84
C LYS A 26 -3.34 -17.33 10.95
N PHE A 27 -2.68 -18.28 10.28
CA PHE A 27 -3.30 -19.23 9.38
C PHE A 27 -2.45 -20.52 9.29
N ASN A 28 -3.01 -21.55 8.66
CA ASN A 28 -2.32 -22.77 8.27
C ASN A 28 -2.38 -22.87 6.73
N PRO A 29 -1.24 -22.81 6.02
CA PRO A 29 -1.23 -22.88 4.54
C PRO A 29 -1.89 -24.15 3.97
N LYS A 30 -1.94 -25.23 4.76
CA LYS A 30 -2.55 -26.51 4.37
C LYS A 30 -4.06 -26.58 4.57
N ASP A 31 -4.65 -25.54 5.17
CA ASP A 31 -6.07 -25.46 5.48
C ASP A 31 -6.65 -24.15 4.92
N SER A 32 -7.32 -24.24 3.76
CA SER A 32 -7.85 -23.09 3.05
C SER A 32 -8.87 -22.28 3.86
N GLU A 33 -9.63 -22.95 4.71
CA GLU A 33 -10.60 -22.27 5.57
C GLU A 33 -9.92 -21.38 6.61
N SER A 34 -8.69 -21.72 7.02
CA SER A 34 -7.93 -20.95 8.02
C SER A 34 -7.50 -19.56 7.53
N TYR A 35 -7.44 -19.33 6.21
CA TYR A 35 -7.08 -18.04 5.62
C TYR A 35 -8.15 -17.43 4.72
N LYS A 36 -9.31 -18.09 4.58
CA LYS A 36 -10.42 -17.60 3.76
C LYS A 36 -10.86 -16.17 4.11
N SER A 37 -11.01 -15.85 5.40
CA SER A 37 -11.42 -14.51 5.82
C SER A 37 -10.41 -13.41 5.43
N TYR A 38 -9.12 -13.74 5.35
CA TYR A 38 -8.11 -12.80 4.87
C TYR A 38 -8.26 -12.56 3.37
N ILE A 39 -8.45 -13.61 2.57
CA ILE A 39 -8.71 -13.51 1.12
C ILE A 39 -9.95 -12.67 0.86
N ASP A 40 -11.06 -12.96 1.55
CA ASP A 40 -12.32 -12.23 1.38
C ASP A 40 -12.15 -10.74 1.73
N THR A 41 -11.32 -10.42 2.73
CA THR A 41 -10.97 -9.04 3.11
C THR A 41 -10.14 -8.36 2.02
N PHE A 42 -9.17 -9.06 1.43
CA PHE A 42 -8.39 -8.55 0.30
C PHE A 42 -9.27 -8.26 -0.91
N ASP A 43 -10.09 -9.22 -1.31
CA ASP A 43 -11.00 -9.10 -2.45
C ASP A 43 -11.90 -7.88 -2.30
N SER A 44 -12.52 -7.73 -1.12
CA SER A 44 -13.36 -6.56 -0.82
C SER A 44 -12.59 -5.24 -0.83
N TYR A 45 -11.36 -5.23 -0.30
CA TYR A 45 -10.53 -4.03 -0.30
C TYR A 45 -10.08 -3.62 -1.72
N LEU A 46 -9.79 -4.60 -2.58
CA LEU A 46 -9.25 -4.39 -3.92
C LEU A 46 -10.33 -4.21 -5.00
N GLU A 47 -11.59 -4.57 -4.73
CA GLU A 47 -12.70 -4.52 -5.68
C GLU A 47 -12.79 -3.19 -6.45
N LYS A 48 -12.62 -2.07 -5.73
CA LYS A 48 -12.73 -0.72 -6.32
C LYS A 48 -11.75 -0.47 -7.47
N TYR A 49 -10.57 -1.10 -7.48
CA TYR A 49 -9.54 -0.83 -8.49
C TYR A 49 -9.90 -1.38 -9.87
N SER A 50 -10.95 -2.20 -9.96
CA SER A 50 -11.53 -2.64 -11.24
C SER A 50 -12.43 -1.58 -11.91
N ASN A 51 -12.91 -0.58 -11.15
CA ASN A 51 -13.71 0.51 -11.70
C ASN A 51 -12.81 1.62 -12.23
N PHE A 52 -12.81 1.82 -13.54
CA PHE A 52 -11.99 2.84 -14.18
C PHE A 52 -12.70 4.17 -14.43
N THR A 53 -14.00 4.25 -14.11
CA THR A 53 -14.80 5.48 -14.27
C THR A 53 -14.24 6.59 -13.39
N GLY A 54 -14.06 7.80 -13.92
CA GLY A 54 -13.47 8.92 -13.15
C GLY A 54 -11.96 8.80 -12.89
N THR A 55 -11.28 7.87 -13.57
CA THR A 55 -9.82 7.73 -13.54
C THR A 55 -9.20 7.98 -14.93
N ARG A 56 -7.92 8.38 -14.98
CA ARG A 56 -7.15 8.55 -16.20
C ARG A 56 -5.85 7.73 -16.15
N VAL A 57 -5.33 7.36 -17.31
CA VAL A 57 -3.97 6.79 -17.40
C VAL A 57 -2.97 7.92 -17.15
N CYS A 58 -1.94 7.63 -16.36
CA CYS A 58 -0.87 8.57 -16.02
C CYS A 58 0.48 7.97 -16.44
N GLY A 59 1.23 8.71 -17.25
CA GLY A 59 2.63 8.44 -17.56
C GLY A 59 3.56 8.80 -16.39
N ASP A 60 4.85 8.90 -16.69
CA ASP A 60 5.89 9.21 -15.71
C ASP A 60 5.89 10.70 -15.31
N ASP A 61 5.50 11.58 -16.24
CA ASP A 61 5.42 13.04 -16.02
C ASP A 61 4.03 13.50 -15.57
N ASP A 62 3.08 12.58 -15.42
CA ASP A 62 1.71 12.86 -14.96
C ASP A 62 1.60 12.75 -13.44
N SER A 63 0.90 13.68 -12.79
CA SER A 63 0.58 13.60 -11.36
C SER A 63 -0.81 14.15 -11.01
N ASN A 64 -1.24 13.91 -9.78
CA ASN A 64 -2.46 14.49 -9.21
C ASN A 64 -2.24 15.89 -8.60
N ASP A 65 -1.03 16.47 -8.65
CA ASP A 65 -0.67 17.75 -7.98
C ASP A 65 -1.64 18.89 -8.27
N GLY A 66 -2.16 18.93 -9.50
CA GLY A 66 -3.12 19.94 -9.94
C GLY A 66 -4.58 19.68 -9.56
N LEU A 67 -4.92 18.63 -8.82
CA LEU A 67 -6.31 18.28 -8.49
C LEU A 67 -6.80 18.88 -7.17
N PHE A 68 -5.89 19.26 -6.27
CA PHE A 68 -6.27 19.86 -5.00
C PHE A 68 -6.80 21.29 -5.19
N GLY A 69 -7.87 21.64 -4.46
CA GLY A 69 -8.45 22.99 -4.46
C GLY A 69 -9.25 23.36 -5.72
N LYS A 70 -9.47 22.42 -6.64
CA LYS A 70 -10.31 22.65 -7.83
C LYS A 70 -11.73 22.13 -7.60
N GLU A 71 -12.61 22.98 -7.08
CA GLU A 71 -14.06 22.71 -7.06
C GLU A 71 -14.58 22.65 -8.52
N ASN A 72 -15.41 21.64 -8.84
CA ASN A 72 -16.00 21.42 -10.17
C ASN A 72 -15.00 21.09 -11.30
N THR A 73 -13.90 20.40 -11.00
CA THR A 73 -12.99 19.93 -12.05
C THR A 73 -13.55 18.68 -12.77
N THR A 74 -13.50 18.66 -14.10
CA THR A 74 -13.73 17.44 -14.90
C THR A 74 -12.51 16.52 -14.94
N GLN A 75 -11.44 16.87 -14.20
CA GLN A 75 -10.19 16.12 -14.19
C GLN A 75 -10.29 14.87 -13.32
N SER A 76 -10.01 13.73 -13.95
CA SER A 76 -9.95 12.41 -13.31
C SER A 76 -8.64 12.17 -12.54
N SER A 77 -8.69 11.36 -11.48
CA SER A 77 -7.50 10.91 -10.74
C SER A 77 -6.63 9.96 -11.57
N CYS A 78 -5.33 9.91 -11.28
CA CYS A 78 -4.49 8.84 -11.79
C CYS A 78 -5.03 7.46 -11.39
N ARG A 79 -5.22 6.60 -12.40
CA ARG A 79 -5.62 5.20 -12.23
C ARG A 79 -4.48 4.42 -11.60
N PHE A 80 -4.75 3.82 -10.45
CA PHE A 80 -3.87 2.83 -9.84
C PHE A 80 -4.21 1.43 -10.38
N GLY A 81 -3.22 0.71 -10.89
CA GLY A 81 -3.36 -0.66 -11.41
C GLY A 81 -2.76 -1.70 -10.48
N LEU A 82 -3.25 -2.95 -10.57
CA LEU A 82 -2.83 -4.06 -9.70
C LEU A 82 -1.83 -5.01 -10.37
N ASP A 83 -1.47 -4.78 -11.64
CA ASP A 83 -0.65 -5.67 -12.47
C ASP A 83 0.70 -6.03 -11.83
N LEU A 84 1.28 -5.10 -11.06
CA LEU A 84 2.55 -5.33 -10.39
C LEU A 84 2.42 -6.37 -9.26
N PHE A 85 1.29 -6.40 -8.55
CA PHE A 85 1.04 -7.38 -7.50
C PHE A 85 0.77 -8.77 -8.08
N GLU A 86 0.01 -8.84 -9.17
CA GLU A 86 -0.23 -10.07 -9.93
C GLU A 86 1.09 -10.70 -10.38
N LYS A 87 1.98 -9.92 -10.99
CA LYS A 87 3.32 -10.37 -11.41
C LYS A 87 4.21 -10.86 -10.27
N ASN A 88 3.89 -10.52 -9.03
CA ASN A 88 4.66 -10.89 -7.84
C ASN A 88 3.97 -11.96 -6.97
N ASN A 89 2.94 -12.63 -7.51
CA ASN A 89 2.13 -13.59 -6.78
C ASN A 89 1.56 -12.96 -5.50
N CYS A 90 0.89 -11.82 -5.64
CA CYS A 90 0.11 -11.16 -4.59
C CYS A 90 -1.27 -10.76 -5.11
N SER A 91 -1.95 -11.67 -5.80
CA SER A 91 -3.29 -11.47 -6.36
C SER A 91 -4.23 -12.60 -5.98
N LYS A 92 -5.49 -12.46 -6.41
CA LYS A 92 -6.56 -13.43 -6.14
C LYS A 92 -6.24 -14.82 -6.69
N GLU A 93 -5.60 -14.91 -7.84
CA GLU A 93 -5.23 -16.16 -8.53
C GLU A 93 -4.29 -17.04 -7.70
N ASN A 94 -3.56 -16.42 -6.77
CA ASN A 94 -2.60 -17.12 -5.92
C ASN A 94 -2.93 -16.99 -4.42
N ASP A 95 -4.19 -16.71 -4.08
CA ASP A 95 -4.66 -16.54 -2.71
C ASP A 95 -3.81 -15.52 -1.94
N TYR A 96 -3.34 -14.47 -2.60
CA TYR A 96 -2.44 -13.45 -2.04
C TYR A 96 -1.22 -14.04 -1.30
N GLY A 97 -0.76 -15.23 -1.72
CA GLY A 97 0.38 -15.94 -1.15
C GLY A 97 0.07 -16.79 0.09
N PHE A 98 -1.16 -16.76 0.61
CA PHE A 98 -1.54 -17.55 1.80
C PHE A 98 -1.41 -19.06 1.58
N LYS A 99 -1.83 -19.55 0.41
CA LYS A 99 -1.72 -20.99 0.06
C LYS A 99 -0.28 -21.52 0.08
N ASP A 100 0.68 -20.64 -0.21
CA ASP A 100 2.10 -20.97 -0.28
C ASP A 100 2.81 -20.74 1.06
N GLY A 101 2.09 -20.26 2.09
CA GLY A 101 2.68 -19.85 3.35
C GLY A 101 3.49 -18.55 3.27
N LYS A 102 3.34 -17.79 2.19
CA LYS A 102 4.11 -16.58 1.87
C LYS A 102 3.19 -15.39 1.66
N PRO A 103 2.46 -14.97 2.71
CA PRO A 103 1.35 -14.05 2.57
C PRO A 103 1.85 -12.67 2.14
N CYS A 104 1.03 -11.99 1.35
CA CYS A 104 1.20 -10.57 1.07
C CYS A 104 0.36 -9.75 2.05
N VAL A 105 0.84 -8.56 2.41
CA VAL A 105 0.15 -7.58 3.26
C VAL A 105 0.15 -6.25 2.52
N ILE A 106 -1.03 -5.67 2.32
CA ILE A 106 -1.16 -4.32 1.76
C ILE A 106 -0.76 -3.31 2.82
N LEU A 107 0.00 -2.30 2.39
CA LEU A 107 0.28 -1.08 3.12
C LEU A 107 -0.35 0.10 2.37
N SER A 108 -1.00 0.98 3.12
CA SER A 108 -1.65 2.17 2.59
C SER A 108 -1.47 3.36 3.53
N LEU A 109 -1.46 4.57 2.99
CA LEU A 109 -1.43 5.79 3.80
C LEU A 109 -2.85 6.30 4.04
N ASN A 110 -3.16 6.71 5.28
CA ASN A 110 -4.40 7.39 5.58
C ASN A 110 -4.54 8.65 4.73
N ARG A 111 -5.75 8.88 4.21
CA ARG A 111 -6.03 9.98 3.29
C ARG A 111 -6.02 11.32 4.04
N LEU A 112 -4.98 12.12 3.78
CA LEU A 112 -4.92 13.51 4.19
C LEU A 112 -5.12 14.40 2.96
N ILE A 113 -6.19 15.18 2.98
CA ILE A 113 -6.54 16.08 1.86
C ILE A 113 -5.40 17.07 1.63
N GLY A 114 -4.95 17.21 0.38
CA GLY A 114 -3.89 18.13 0.00
C GLY A 114 -2.46 17.70 0.38
N TRP A 115 -2.29 16.56 1.05
CA TRP A 115 -0.97 16.06 1.43
C TRP A 115 -0.21 15.48 0.23
N THR A 116 1.05 15.86 0.08
CA THR A 116 1.99 15.31 -0.91
C THR A 116 3.26 14.80 -0.20
N PRO A 117 3.92 13.76 -0.72
CA PRO A 117 5.15 13.27 -0.13
C PRO A 117 6.31 14.26 -0.34
N GLU A 118 7.10 14.46 0.71
CA GLU A 118 8.32 15.25 0.65
C GLU A 118 9.55 14.34 0.48
N ASN A 119 10.52 14.77 -0.31
CA ASN A 119 11.76 14.04 -0.50
C ASN A 119 12.66 14.17 0.73
N TYR A 120 13.37 13.09 1.05
CA TYR A 120 14.50 13.17 1.97
C TYR A 120 15.58 14.09 1.36
N PRO A 121 16.23 14.93 2.19
CA PRO A 121 17.50 15.54 1.81
C PRO A 121 18.54 14.48 1.40
N GLU A 122 19.49 14.84 0.52
CA GLU A 122 20.41 13.87 -0.12
C GLU A 122 21.16 12.95 0.87
N ASN A 123 21.50 13.47 2.06
CA ASN A 123 22.23 12.73 3.09
C ASN A 123 21.37 12.36 4.31
N ALA A 124 20.05 12.38 4.17
CA ALA A 124 19.10 12.12 5.24
C ALA A 124 18.23 10.87 5.00
N VAL A 125 18.45 10.16 3.90
CA VAL A 125 17.76 8.89 3.61
C VAL A 125 18.23 7.83 4.62
N PRO A 126 17.32 7.16 5.36
CA PRO A 126 17.69 6.10 6.28
C PRO A 126 18.41 4.94 5.57
N ALA A 127 19.46 4.40 6.20
CA ALA A 127 20.32 3.38 5.60
C ALA A 127 19.53 2.13 5.16
N GLU A 128 18.50 1.77 5.92
CA GLU A 128 17.64 0.59 5.70
C GLU A 128 16.78 0.69 4.43
N VAL A 129 16.58 1.90 3.91
CA VAL A 129 15.77 2.16 2.71
C VAL A 129 16.57 2.79 1.58
N GLN A 130 17.84 3.13 1.83
CA GLN A 130 18.69 3.90 0.91
C GLN A 130 18.85 3.22 -0.45
N SER A 131 19.02 1.90 -0.49
CA SER A 131 19.23 1.13 -1.73
C SER A 131 18.04 1.15 -2.68
N ARG A 132 16.82 1.34 -2.15
CA ARG A 132 15.55 1.35 -2.90
C ARG A 132 14.86 2.70 -2.90
N TYR A 133 15.47 3.71 -2.29
CA TYR A 133 14.89 5.03 -2.25
C TYR A 133 14.86 5.66 -3.64
N LYS A 134 13.68 6.13 -4.03
CA LYS A 134 13.45 6.90 -5.25
C LYS A 134 12.80 8.21 -4.87
N LYS A 135 13.24 9.31 -5.48
CA LYS A 135 12.58 10.62 -5.30
C LYS A 135 11.10 10.51 -5.68
N ASN A 136 10.27 11.28 -4.98
CA ASN A 136 8.82 11.27 -5.10
C ASN A 136 8.19 9.89 -4.82
N HIS A 137 8.83 9.03 -4.02
CA HIS A 137 8.24 7.77 -3.58
C HIS A 137 8.28 7.67 -2.05
N ILE A 138 7.30 6.97 -1.49
CA ILE A 138 7.18 6.72 -0.06
C ILE A 138 7.65 5.28 0.23
N PRO A 139 8.90 5.08 0.70
CA PRO A 139 9.40 3.76 1.04
C PRO A 139 8.81 3.26 2.36
N PHE A 140 8.48 1.97 2.44
CA PHE A 140 8.04 1.29 3.66
C PHE A 140 9.12 0.37 4.21
N LEU A 141 9.37 0.38 5.51
CA LEU A 141 10.27 -0.57 6.18
C LEU A 141 9.48 -1.41 7.19
N CYS A 142 9.48 -2.72 7.00
CA CYS A 142 8.98 -3.70 7.95
C CYS A 142 10.16 -4.30 8.74
N THR A 143 10.04 -4.33 10.06
CA THR A 143 11.04 -4.91 10.97
C THR A 143 10.32 -5.59 12.14
N GLY A 144 10.98 -6.57 12.76
CA GLY A 144 10.54 -7.15 14.04
C GLY A 144 10.66 -6.15 15.19
N THR A 145 9.77 -6.28 16.17
CA THR A 145 9.72 -5.44 17.39
C THR A 145 10.78 -5.84 18.42
N SER A 146 11.14 -7.13 18.47
CA SER A 146 12.27 -7.66 19.25
C SER A 146 13.36 -8.26 18.35
N LEU A 147 14.54 -8.57 18.91
CA LEU A 147 15.60 -9.28 18.18
C LEU A 147 15.12 -10.62 17.63
N ARG A 148 14.36 -11.38 18.43
CA ARG A 148 13.78 -12.65 18.01
C ARG A 148 12.79 -12.48 16.87
N ASP A 149 11.99 -11.41 16.89
CA ASP A 149 11.05 -11.14 15.80
C ASP A 149 11.77 -10.70 14.53
N LYS A 150 12.89 -9.96 14.65
CA LYS A 150 13.72 -9.60 13.49
C LYS A 150 14.32 -10.84 12.83
N GLU A 151 14.79 -11.79 13.64
CA GLU A 151 15.31 -13.07 13.14
C GLU A 151 14.21 -13.92 12.49
N ASN A 152 13.02 -13.98 13.09
CA ASN A 152 11.90 -14.77 12.57
C ASN A 152 11.21 -14.14 11.34
N LEU A 153 11.21 -12.81 11.23
CA LEU A 153 10.63 -12.10 10.08
C LEU A 153 11.29 -12.56 8.77
N GLY A 154 12.62 -12.70 8.81
CA GLY A 154 13.46 -13.04 7.67
C GLY A 154 13.26 -12.13 6.46
N GLU A 155 13.26 -12.71 5.26
CA GLU A 155 13.23 -11.94 4.02
C GLU A 155 11.81 -11.43 3.72
N VAL A 156 11.74 -10.12 3.45
CA VAL A 156 10.52 -9.45 3.01
C VAL A 156 10.76 -8.73 1.69
N LYS A 157 9.82 -8.89 0.76
CA LYS A 157 9.84 -8.24 -0.54
C LYS A 157 8.83 -7.09 -0.58
N TYR A 158 9.28 -5.90 -0.95
CA TYR A 158 8.43 -4.74 -1.14
C TYR A 158 7.98 -4.62 -2.59
N ILE A 159 6.70 -4.31 -2.80
CA ILE A 159 6.08 -4.22 -4.12
C ILE A 159 5.25 -2.92 -4.16
N PRO A 160 5.60 -1.93 -5.00
CA PRO A 160 6.90 -1.74 -5.63
C PRO A 160 8.04 -1.64 -4.60
N GLU A 161 9.27 -1.92 -5.04
CA GLU A 161 10.45 -1.91 -4.16
C GLU A 161 10.70 -0.52 -3.53
N SER A 162 10.54 0.53 -4.34
CA SER A 162 10.64 1.93 -3.93
C SER A 162 9.44 2.43 -3.10
N GLY A 163 8.43 1.59 -2.89
CA GLY A 163 7.20 1.94 -2.20
C GLY A 163 6.19 2.68 -3.07
N ILE A 164 5.30 3.46 -2.44
CA ILE A 164 4.20 4.12 -3.14
C ILE A 164 4.73 5.30 -3.97
N ASP A 165 4.32 5.37 -5.24
CA ASP A 165 4.62 6.51 -6.12
C ASP A 165 3.83 7.76 -5.70
N GLY A 166 4.54 8.87 -5.56
CA GLY A 166 4.02 10.17 -5.18
C GLY A 166 3.07 10.78 -6.21
N LYS A 167 3.11 10.34 -7.48
CA LYS A 167 2.23 10.86 -8.54
C LYS A 167 0.74 10.74 -8.26
N PHE A 168 0.36 9.78 -7.42
CA PHE A 168 -1.02 9.57 -7.01
C PHE A 168 -1.49 10.60 -5.97
N PHE A 169 -0.59 11.41 -5.42
CA PHE A 169 -0.90 12.47 -4.46
C PHE A 169 -0.97 13.84 -5.16
N PRO A 170 -1.64 14.83 -4.55
CA PRO A 170 -2.38 14.78 -3.29
C PRO A 170 -3.69 14.00 -3.36
N TYR A 171 -4.20 13.62 -2.18
CA TYR A 171 -5.59 13.21 -2.06
C TYR A 171 -6.48 14.43 -2.34
N ALA A 172 -7.26 14.34 -3.42
CA ALA A 172 -8.30 15.30 -3.77
C ALA A 172 -9.67 14.66 -3.52
N PHE A 173 -10.65 15.48 -3.13
CA PHE A 173 -12.04 15.04 -2.99
C PHE A 173 -12.68 14.93 -4.37
N ILE A 174 -12.36 13.85 -5.09
CA ILE A 174 -12.86 13.57 -6.43
C ILE A 174 -13.38 12.14 -6.50
N ASP A 175 -14.35 11.93 -7.38
CA ASP A 175 -15.00 10.65 -7.56
C ASP A 175 -14.01 9.57 -7.96
N ASN A 176 -14.18 8.40 -7.36
CA ASN A 176 -13.38 7.21 -7.60
C ASN A 176 -11.86 7.43 -7.55
N TYR A 177 -11.38 8.23 -6.60
CA TYR A 177 -9.95 8.33 -6.33
C TYR A 177 -9.36 6.96 -5.95
N HIS A 178 -8.47 6.45 -6.80
CA HIS A 178 -7.72 5.23 -6.54
C HIS A 178 -6.55 5.53 -5.60
N GLN A 179 -6.79 5.33 -4.30
CA GLN A 179 -5.73 5.42 -3.29
C GLN A 179 -4.58 4.46 -3.62
N PRO A 180 -3.33 4.96 -3.74
CA PRO A 180 -2.22 4.09 -4.05
C PRO A 180 -1.88 3.20 -2.85
N ILE A 181 -1.41 2.01 -3.14
CA ILE A 181 -1.01 1.01 -2.14
C ILE A 181 0.35 0.41 -2.50
N ALA A 182 1.02 -0.12 -1.48
CA ALA A 182 2.13 -1.04 -1.66
C ALA A 182 1.75 -2.39 -1.04
N MET A 183 2.48 -3.45 -1.38
CA MET A 183 2.40 -4.72 -0.69
C MET A 183 3.77 -5.12 -0.17
N VAL A 184 3.77 -5.80 0.96
CA VAL A 184 4.93 -6.52 1.49
C VAL A 184 4.62 -7.99 1.44
N LYS A 185 5.48 -8.75 0.79
CA LYS A 185 5.40 -10.21 0.74
C LYS A 185 6.42 -10.80 1.72
N PHE A 186 5.93 -11.68 2.58
CA PHE A 186 6.76 -12.43 3.51
C PHE A 186 7.22 -13.71 2.82
N GLU A 187 8.53 -13.98 2.81
CA GLU A 187 9.10 -15.13 2.10
C GLU A 187 9.35 -16.36 3.00
N ASN A 188 9.08 -16.21 4.30
CA ASN A 188 9.26 -17.22 5.35
C ASN A 188 7.93 -17.63 6.00
#